data_AF-A0AAJ1ZQK8-F1
#
_entry.id   AF-A0AAJ1ZQK8-F1
#
_cell.length_a   1.000
_cell.length_b   1.000
_cell.length_c   1.000
_cell.angle_alpha   90.00
_cell.angle_beta   90.00
_cell.angle_gamma   90.00
#
_symmetry.space_group_name_H-M   'P 1'
#
loop_
_entity.id
_entity.type
_entity.pdbx_description
1 polymer ?
#
loop_
_entity_poly.entity_id
_entity_poly.type
_entity_poly.pdbx_seq_one_letter_code
_entity_poly.pdbx_strand_id
1 'polypeptide(L)'
;MTIRIKAVLAALLGASCFLPAIVPAVASASPLSWITSNDCSQFSPNGRAPVVANAKLRASTQTLCYSDFAVLHSGITKGPLWSAEHLTAQHVDDAKNNTRTNRFFAEKQLQPGAGAQLDDYKRSGYDRGHMSPAGDRWSKKGMAESFSLANIVPQNPSNNRRVWARIEESVRRLAEESGDAYVVTGPLFSGRELQTIGESRVFVPTQLYKVVYLPARKLAFSVVVDNTATDAYTMKTVRELETMSGLQFPGIPDALKDKRIGGLKGV
;
A
#
# COMPACT_ATOMS: atom_id res chain seq x y z
N MET A 1 24.10 -12.99 -53.65
CA MET A 1 24.73 -13.86 -54.66
C MET A 1 26.17 -14.08 -54.23
N THR A 2 26.55 -15.35 -54.18
CA THR A 2 27.77 -15.93 -53.62
C THR A 2 29.05 -15.38 -54.27
N ILE A 3 30.16 -15.34 -53.52
CA ILE A 3 31.42 -16.03 -53.84
C ILE A 3 32.48 -15.66 -52.79
N ARG A 4 33.03 -16.71 -52.16
CA ARG A 4 34.26 -16.72 -51.36
C ARG A 4 35.46 -16.72 -52.29
N ILE A 5 36.53 -16.00 -51.96
CA ILE A 5 37.88 -16.31 -52.46
C ILE A 5 38.84 -16.39 -51.27
N LYS A 6 39.47 -17.57 -51.15
CA LYS A 6 40.62 -17.86 -50.29
C LYS A 6 41.87 -17.30 -50.95
N ALA A 7 42.80 -16.74 -50.17
CA ALA A 7 44.22 -16.82 -50.50
C ALA A 7 45.04 -16.85 -49.20
N VAL A 8 46.07 -17.67 -49.25
CA VAL A 8 46.90 -18.15 -48.14
C VAL A 8 48.17 -17.31 -48.05
N LEU A 9 48.49 -16.95 -46.81
CA LEU A 9 49.80 -16.85 -46.15
C LEU A 9 51.09 -16.70 -46.99
N ALA A 10 51.86 -15.65 -46.68
CA ALA A 10 53.33 -15.70 -46.72
C ALA A 10 53.87 -14.99 -45.47
N ALA A 11 54.66 -15.73 -44.69
CA ALA A 11 55.30 -15.31 -43.45
C ALA A 11 56.58 -14.53 -43.72
N LEU A 12 56.95 -13.61 -42.82
CA LEU A 12 58.35 -13.23 -42.57
C LEU A 12 58.48 -12.81 -41.09
N LEU A 13 59.39 -13.49 -40.40
CA LEU A 13 59.74 -13.28 -39.00
C LEU A 13 60.52 -11.96 -38.82
N GLY A 14 60.25 -11.28 -37.71
CA GLY A 14 61.10 -10.22 -37.19
C GLY A 14 60.84 -10.07 -35.69
N ALA A 15 61.68 -10.73 -34.89
CA ALA A 15 61.66 -10.62 -33.44
C ALA A 15 62.30 -9.29 -33.00
N SER A 16 61.54 -8.46 -32.28
CA SER A 16 62.07 -7.30 -31.57
C SER A 16 61.45 -7.24 -30.18
N CYS A 17 62.32 -7.37 -29.17
CA CYS A 17 62.02 -7.20 -27.75
C CYS A 17 61.35 -5.85 -27.47
N PHE A 18 60.16 -5.89 -26.88
CA PHE A 18 59.57 -4.75 -26.18
C PHE A 18 59.34 -5.14 -24.72
N LEU A 19 60.00 -4.44 -23.81
CA LEU A 19 59.76 -4.48 -22.37
C LEU A 19 58.32 -4.01 -22.10
N PRO A 20 57.56 -4.67 -21.20
CA PRO A 20 56.22 -4.22 -20.87
C PRO A 20 56.31 -2.99 -19.97
N ALA A 21 55.90 -1.84 -20.49
CA ALA A 21 55.57 -0.69 -19.66
C ALA A 21 54.28 -1.02 -18.88
N ILE A 22 54.42 -1.20 -17.56
CA ILE A 22 53.29 -1.39 -16.66
C ILE A 22 52.59 -0.03 -16.54
N VAL A 23 51.47 0.13 -17.25
CA VAL A 23 50.54 1.24 -17.02
C VAL A 23 49.67 0.86 -15.84
N PRO A 24 49.66 1.61 -14.72
CA PRO A 24 48.75 1.31 -13.63
C PRO A 24 47.33 1.59 -14.11
N ALA A 25 46.52 0.54 -14.19
CA ALA A 25 45.09 0.66 -14.44
C ALA A 25 44.47 1.42 -13.26
N VAL A 26 44.13 2.70 -13.48
CA VAL A 26 43.30 3.45 -12.55
C VAL A 26 41.91 2.84 -12.63
N ALA A 27 41.60 1.95 -11.69
CA ALA A 27 40.25 1.46 -11.51
C ALA A 27 39.37 2.64 -11.12
N SER A 28 38.63 3.17 -12.08
CA SER A 28 37.55 4.12 -11.82
C SER A 28 36.47 3.38 -11.03
N ALA A 29 36.56 3.45 -9.70
CA ALA A 29 35.50 3.00 -8.82
C ALA A 29 34.29 3.90 -9.07
N SER A 30 33.33 3.41 -9.86
CA SER A 30 32.01 4.02 -9.92
C SER A 30 31.44 4.00 -8.51
N PRO A 31 30.98 5.13 -7.95
CA PRO A 31 30.33 5.12 -6.66
C PRO A 31 29.10 4.21 -6.78
N LEU A 32 29.07 3.15 -5.98
CA LEU A 32 27.84 2.40 -5.73
C LEU A 32 26.84 3.39 -5.14
N SER A 33 25.96 3.91 -5.99
CA SER A 33 24.76 4.59 -5.55
C SER A 33 23.91 3.55 -4.86
N TRP A 34 24.02 3.48 -3.53
CA TRP A 34 23.02 2.83 -2.69
C TRP A 34 21.73 3.64 -2.88
N ILE A 35 20.93 3.28 -3.87
CA ILE A 35 19.52 3.65 -3.86
C ILE A 35 18.99 2.91 -2.65
N THR A 36 18.86 3.61 -1.52
CA THR A 36 18.05 3.15 -0.41
C THR A 36 16.63 3.15 -0.95
N SER A 37 16.21 2.05 -1.58
CA SER A 37 14.79 1.80 -1.74
C SER A 37 14.25 1.79 -0.32
N ASN A 38 13.51 2.83 0.05
CA ASN A 38 12.59 2.72 1.17
C ASN A 38 11.59 1.65 0.76
N ASP A 39 11.92 0.39 1.01
CA ASP A 39 10.97 -0.69 0.90
C ASP A 39 10.25 -0.76 2.24
N CYS A 40 8.93 -0.78 2.18
CA CYS A 40 8.06 -0.97 3.33
C CYS A 40 7.52 -2.40 3.35
N SER A 41 8.38 -3.36 2.99
CA SER A 41 8.03 -4.77 2.83
C SER A 41 7.56 -5.39 4.15
N GLN A 42 8.02 -4.89 5.30
CA GLN A 42 7.64 -5.35 6.63
C GLN A 42 6.13 -5.23 6.92
N PHE A 43 5.42 -4.34 6.22
CA PHE A 43 3.97 -4.18 6.40
C PHE A 43 3.14 -5.13 5.55
N SER A 44 3.79 -6.08 4.86
CA SER A 44 3.14 -7.06 4.01
C SER A 44 3.62 -8.47 4.35
N PRO A 45 2.73 -9.48 4.34
CA PRO A 45 3.15 -10.85 4.63
C PRO A 45 4.23 -11.31 3.63
N ASN A 46 5.30 -11.92 4.13
CA ASN A 46 6.44 -12.38 3.32
C ASN A 46 7.11 -11.27 2.48
N GLY A 47 6.95 -10.00 2.85
CA GLY A 47 7.50 -8.87 2.11
C GLY A 47 6.81 -8.57 0.77
N ARG A 48 5.65 -9.19 0.49
CA ARG A 48 4.96 -9.10 -0.81
C ARG A 48 3.69 -8.27 -0.70
N ALA A 49 3.82 -6.98 -1.03
CA ALA A 49 2.72 -6.01 -0.99
C ALA A 49 1.59 -6.34 -1.98
N PRO A 50 0.37 -5.81 -1.76
CA PRO A 50 -0.72 -5.93 -2.70
C PRO A 50 -0.36 -5.33 -4.06
N VAL A 51 -0.67 -6.05 -5.14
CA VAL A 51 -0.38 -5.61 -6.50
C VAL A 51 -1.65 -5.23 -7.23
N VAL A 52 -1.62 -4.12 -7.96
CA VAL A 52 -2.73 -3.67 -8.80
C VAL A 52 -2.69 -4.41 -10.11
N ALA A 53 -3.59 -5.36 -10.33
CA ALA A 53 -3.65 -6.15 -11.58
C ALA A 53 -4.14 -5.31 -12.76
N ASN A 54 -5.02 -4.34 -12.50
CA ASN A 54 -5.54 -3.43 -13.52
C ASN A 54 -4.48 -2.39 -13.96
N ALA A 55 -3.99 -2.51 -15.19
CA ALA A 55 -2.97 -1.61 -15.74
C ALA A 55 -3.38 -0.12 -15.76
N LYS A 56 -4.68 0.19 -15.93
CA LYS A 56 -5.17 1.58 -15.93
C LYS A 56 -5.03 2.21 -14.55
N LEU A 57 -5.37 1.46 -13.49
CA LEU A 57 -5.22 1.93 -12.11
C LEU A 57 -3.75 2.09 -11.71
N ARG A 58 -2.85 1.31 -12.32
CA ARG A 58 -1.41 1.33 -12.05
C ARG A 58 -0.67 2.53 -12.66
N ALA A 59 -1.22 3.17 -13.70
CA ALA A 59 -0.51 4.16 -14.51
C ALA A 59 -0.04 5.41 -13.75
N SER A 60 -0.66 5.73 -12.60
CA SER A 60 -0.35 6.92 -11.82
C SER A 60 -0.23 6.60 -10.33
N THR A 61 0.44 5.52 -9.97
CA THR A 61 0.61 5.11 -8.57
C THR A 61 1.98 5.45 -8.00
N GLN A 62 2.02 5.81 -6.72
CA GLN A 62 3.26 6.01 -5.96
C GLN A 62 3.12 5.31 -4.61
N THR A 63 4.10 4.46 -4.29
CA THR A 63 4.20 3.88 -2.94
C THR A 63 4.82 4.90 -2.00
N LEU A 64 4.17 5.12 -0.86
CA LEU A 64 4.64 5.95 0.24
C LEU A 64 4.88 5.04 1.44
N CYS A 65 6.12 4.97 1.90
CA CYS A 65 6.50 4.21 3.08
C CYS A 65 6.58 5.15 4.28
N TYR A 66 5.65 4.99 5.22
CA TYR A 66 5.65 5.71 6.50
C TYR A 66 6.33 4.86 7.58
N SER A 67 6.41 5.39 8.79
CA SER A 67 7.15 4.75 9.89
C SER A 67 6.53 3.42 10.33
N ASP A 68 5.21 3.30 10.27
CA ASP A 68 4.47 2.14 10.76
C ASP A 68 3.33 1.64 9.82
N PHE A 69 3.30 2.13 8.58
CA PHE A 69 2.41 1.65 7.52
C PHE A 69 2.94 2.03 6.13
N ALA A 70 2.35 1.44 5.09
CA ALA A 70 2.59 1.77 3.70
C ALA A 70 1.29 2.19 3.02
N VAL A 71 1.37 3.09 2.05
CA VAL A 71 0.25 3.47 1.19
C VAL A 71 0.65 3.33 -0.27
N LEU A 72 -0.21 2.72 -1.08
CA LEU A 72 -0.15 2.89 -2.53
C LEU A 72 -1.13 4.00 -2.93
N HIS A 73 -0.59 5.19 -3.16
CA HIS A 73 -1.37 6.35 -3.57
C HIS A 73 -1.66 6.31 -5.06
N SER A 74 -2.82 6.82 -5.49
CA SER A 74 -3.16 7.02 -6.90
C SER A 74 -3.40 8.48 -7.23
N GLY A 75 -2.64 8.99 -8.20
CA GLY A 75 -2.85 10.32 -8.79
C GLY A 75 -4.13 10.43 -9.61
N ILE A 76 -4.80 9.31 -9.92
CA ILE A 76 -6.10 9.29 -10.61
C ILE A 76 -7.23 9.54 -9.60
N THR A 77 -7.26 8.78 -8.49
CA THR A 77 -8.31 8.90 -7.47
C THR A 77 -8.05 10.03 -6.48
N LYS A 78 -6.82 10.57 -6.46
CA LYS A 78 -6.29 11.53 -5.48
C LYS A 78 -6.24 10.99 -4.04
N GLY A 79 -6.34 9.68 -3.88
CA GLY A 79 -6.29 8.99 -2.59
C GLY A 79 -5.64 7.60 -2.71
N PRO A 80 -5.65 6.81 -1.63
CA PRO A 80 -5.04 5.50 -1.61
C PRO A 80 -5.83 4.49 -2.47
N LEU A 81 -5.14 3.55 -3.12
CA LEU A 81 -5.74 2.30 -3.61
C LEU A 81 -5.74 1.23 -2.52
N TRP A 82 -4.72 1.28 -1.66
CA TRP A 82 -4.64 0.51 -0.43
C TRP A 82 -3.65 1.17 0.56
N SER A 83 -3.84 0.87 1.83
CA SER A 83 -2.88 1.06 2.92
C SER A 83 -2.61 -0.31 3.56
N ALA A 84 -1.36 -0.57 3.93
CA ALA A 84 -0.93 -1.84 4.53
C ALA A 84 -0.15 -1.61 5.82
N GLU A 85 -0.42 -2.44 6.82
CA GLU A 85 0.19 -2.35 8.14
C GLU A 85 0.38 -3.73 8.77
N HIS A 86 1.36 -3.83 9.67
CA HIS A 86 1.60 -5.01 10.50
C HIS A 86 1.37 -4.66 11.96
N LEU A 87 0.27 -5.19 12.50
CA LEU A 87 -0.13 -5.00 13.88
C LEU A 87 0.40 -6.17 14.71
N THR A 88 1.26 -5.89 15.67
CA THR A 88 1.62 -6.84 16.71
C THR A 88 0.82 -6.54 17.97
N ALA A 89 0.64 -7.52 18.85
CA ALA A 89 -0.01 -7.30 20.15
C ALA A 89 0.66 -6.15 20.93
N GLN A 90 2.00 -6.05 20.87
CA GLN A 90 2.75 -4.96 21.50
C GLN A 90 2.42 -3.61 20.85
N HIS A 91 2.40 -3.52 19.52
CA HIS A 91 2.05 -2.27 18.83
C HIS A 91 0.64 -1.79 19.17
N VAL A 92 -0.33 -2.71 19.27
CA VAL A 92 -1.70 -2.38 19.66
C VAL A 92 -1.76 -1.88 21.11
N ASP A 93 -0.98 -2.47 22.01
CA ASP A 93 -0.90 -2.01 23.39
C ASP A 93 -0.24 -0.63 23.53
N ASP A 94 0.90 -0.44 22.86
CA ASP A 94 1.64 0.83 22.84
C ASP A 94 0.79 1.98 22.27
N ALA A 95 -0.04 1.70 21.25
CA ALA A 95 -0.92 2.70 20.64
C ALA A 95 -1.97 3.28 21.61
N LYS A 96 -2.36 2.56 22.67
CA LYS A 96 -3.31 3.04 23.70
C LYS A 96 -2.77 4.26 24.45
N ASN A 97 -1.44 4.37 24.54
CA ASN A 97 -0.75 5.46 25.24
C ASN A 97 -0.40 6.63 24.32
N ASN A 98 -0.76 6.57 23.04
CA ASN A 98 -0.42 7.60 22.08
C ASN A 98 -1.58 8.60 21.88
N THR A 99 -1.24 9.88 21.80
CA THR A 99 -2.24 10.96 21.69
C THR A 99 -2.42 11.35 20.23
N ARG A 100 -3.67 11.35 19.76
CA ARG A 100 -4.03 11.80 18.41
C ARG A 100 -3.62 13.26 18.19
N THR A 101 -2.92 13.53 17.09
CA THR A 101 -2.55 14.90 16.71
C THR A 101 -3.72 15.69 16.14
N ASN A 102 -4.63 15.02 15.41
CA ASN A 102 -5.76 15.62 14.70
C ASN A 102 -5.35 16.71 13.68
N ARG A 103 -4.12 16.65 13.17
CA ARG A 103 -3.55 17.63 12.23
C ARG A 103 -3.38 17.03 10.85
N PHE A 104 -4.44 17.10 10.05
CA PHE A 104 -4.38 16.69 8.64
C PHE A 104 -3.49 17.61 7.81
N PHE A 105 -2.77 17.03 6.85
CA PHE A 105 -1.92 17.77 5.93
C PHE A 105 -1.89 17.14 4.53
N ALA A 106 -1.65 17.96 3.51
CA ALA A 106 -1.43 17.48 2.15
C ALA A 106 -0.05 16.81 2.03
N GLU A 107 0.02 15.67 1.33
CA GLU A 107 1.26 14.91 1.18
C GLU A 107 2.23 15.62 0.23
N LYS A 108 3.43 15.91 0.72
CA LYS A 108 4.45 16.69 -0.01
C LYS A 108 5.32 15.82 -0.92
N GLN A 109 5.36 14.51 -0.70
CA GLN A 109 6.15 13.58 -1.50
C GLN A 109 5.51 13.25 -2.87
N LEU A 110 4.26 13.64 -3.07
CA LEU A 110 3.53 13.40 -4.32
C LEU A 110 3.88 14.44 -5.37
N GLN A 111 3.76 14.05 -6.64
CA GLN A 111 3.84 14.99 -7.76
C GLN A 111 2.76 16.08 -7.63
N PRO A 112 3.03 17.32 -8.10
CA PRO A 112 2.05 18.40 -8.08
C PRO A 112 0.71 17.98 -8.68
N GLY A 113 -0.38 18.26 -7.95
CA GLY A 113 -1.74 17.89 -8.36
C GLY A 113 -2.09 16.41 -8.24
N ALA A 114 -1.19 15.53 -7.79
CA ALA A 114 -1.50 14.10 -7.62
C ALA A 114 -2.22 13.77 -6.31
N GLY A 115 -2.14 14.63 -5.28
CA GLY A 115 -2.78 14.43 -3.97
C GLY A 115 -3.95 15.37 -3.71
N ALA A 116 -4.82 14.96 -2.79
CA ALA A 116 -5.88 15.81 -2.25
C ALA A 116 -5.33 16.97 -1.42
N GLN A 117 -6.13 18.03 -1.32
CA GLN A 117 -5.92 19.19 -0.45
C GLN A 117 -6.96 19.21 0.67
N LEU A 118 -6.66 19.95 1.75
CA LEU A 118 -7.58 20.10 2.88
C LEU A 118 -8.92 20.74 2.45
N ASP A 119 -8.86 21.63 1.48
CA ASP A 119 -10.03 22.36 0.98
C ASP A 119 -11.00 21.44 0.22
N ASP A 120 -10.52 20.35 -0.37
CA ASP A 120 -11.38 19.39 -1.07
C ASP A 120 -12.42 18.75 -0.14
N TYR A 121 -12.08 18.60 1.14
CA TYR A 121 -12.96 18.01 2.16
C TYR A 121 -13.87 19.03 2.83
N LYS A 122 -13.56 20.33 2.75
CA LYS A 122 -14.36 21.37 3.42
C LYS A 122 -15.76 21.42 2.83
N ARG A 123 -16.78 21.28 3.69
CA ARG A 123 -18.21 21.30 3.32
C ARG A 123 -18.60 20.25 2.26
N SER A 124 -17.80 19.20 2.09
CA SER A 124 -18.07 18.10 1.14
C SER A 124 -19.20 17.15 1.60
N GLY A 125 -19.54 17.17 2.89
CA GLY A 125 -20.43 16.20 3.52
C GLY A 125 -19.74 14.89 3.95
N TYR A 126 -18.46 14.72 3.62
CA TYR A 126 -17.67 13.54 3.96
C TYR A 126 -16.68 13.82 5.10
N ASP A 127 -16.46 12.79 5.92
CA ASP A 127 -15.33 12.75 6.84
C ASP A 127 -14.03 12.44 6.10
N ARG A 128 -12.92 12.78 6.73
CA ARG A 128 -11.57 12.34 6.37
C ARG A 128 -11.32 10.95 6.97
N GLY A 129 -11.76 9.92 6.26
CA GLY A 129 -11.67 8.52 6.68
C GLY A 129 -10.27 7.94 6.51
N HIS A 130 -9.71 7.34 7.56
CA HIS A 130 -8.35 6.77 7.51
C HIS A 130 -8.37 5.36 6.94
N MET A 131 -7.38 4.99 6.12
CA MET A 131 -7.17 3.59 5.71
C MET A 131 -6.32 2.84 6.74
N SER A 132 -5.18 3.40 7.13
CA SER A 132 -4.47 2.99 8.34
C SER A 132 -4.82 3.96 9.48
N PRO A 133 -5.57 3.51 10.49
CA PRO A 133 -6.18 4.42 11.45
C PRO A 133 -5.16 4.96 12.45
N ALA A 134 -5.42 6.18 12.94
CA ALA A 134 -4.63 6.81 13.99
C ALA A 134 -4.59 5.98 15.28
N GLY A 135 -5.67 5.23 15.58
CA GLY A 135 -5.76 4.36 16.77
C GLY A 135 -4.82 3.15 16.75
N ASP A 136 -4.20 2.87 15.61
CA ASP A 136 -3.26 1.75 15.46
C ASP A 136 -1.80 2.23 15.52
N ARG A 137 -1.56 3.54 15.68
CA ARG A 137 -0.21 4.13 15.62
C ARG A 137 0.46 4.10 16.99
N TRP A 138 1.47 3.26 17.16
CA TRP A 138 2.24 3.16 18.41
C TRP A 138 3.31 4.25 18.54
N SER A 139 3.79 4.79 17.42
CA SER A 139 4.82 5.84 17.41
C SER A 139 4.22 7.24 17.25
N LYS A 140 4.83 8.26 17.86
CA LYS A 140 4.43 9.67 17.65
C LYS A 140 4.57 10.08 16.18
N LYS A 141 5.59 9.57 15.49
CA LYS A 141 5.85 9.85 14.08
C LYS A 141 4.77 9.24 13.19
N GLY A 142 4.50 7.94 13.33
CA GLY A 142 3.41 7.27 12.60
C GLY A 142 2.03 7.83 12.93
N MET A 143 1.80 8.26 14.18
CA MET A 143 0.59 9.00 14.56
C MET A 143 0.44 10.26 13.72
N ALA A 144 1.47 11.10 13.61
CA ALA A 144 1.41 12.28 12.76
C ALA A 144 1.22 11.90 11.28
N GLU A 145 1.99 10.94 10.78
CA GLU A 145 1.94 10.47 9.39
C GLU A 145 0.57 9.93 8.98
N SER A 146 -0.18 9.29 9.90
CA SER A 146 -1.53 8.77 9.63
C SER A 146 -2.54 9.84 9.21
N PHE A 147 -2.27 11.12 9.51
CA PHE A 147 -3.08 12.26 9.12
C PHE A 147 -2.70 12.86 7.74
N SER A 148 -1.72 12.29 7.04
CA SER A 148 -1.44 12.63 5.64
C SER A 148 -2.67 12.32 4.79
N LEU A 149 -3.09 13.25 3.94
CA LEU A 149 -4.23 13.04 3.03
C LEU A 149 -4.00 11.90 2.01
N ALA A 150 -2.78 11.42 1.83
CA ALA A 150 -2.52 10.20 1.05
C ALA A 150 -3.12 8.94 1.69
N ASN A 151 -3.33 8.93 3.02
CA ASN A 151 -3.97 7.84 3.77
C ASN A 151 -5.50 8.01 3.91
N ILE A 152 -6.08 9.05 3.28
CA ILE A 152 -7.44 9.49 3.55
C ILE A 152 -8.35 9.29 2.34
N VAL A 153 -9.57 8.86 2.59
CA VAL A 153 -10.67 8.84 1.61
C VAL A 153 -11.87 9.64 2.11
N PRO A 154 -12.74 10.16 1.22
CA PRO A 154 -14.05 10.68 1.58
C PRO A 154 -14.94 9.56 2.14
N GLN A 155 -15.20 9.57 3.44
CA GLN A 155 -15.99 8.52 4.10
C GLN A 155 -17.28 9.08 4.66
N ASN A 156 -18.38 8.36 4.48
CA ASN A 156 -19.67 8.74 5.04
C ASN A 156 -19.53 8.86 6.58
N PRO A 157 -19.99 9.96 7.21
CA PRO A 157 -19.81 10.16 8.65
C PRO A 157 -20.39 9.06 9.54
N SER A 158 -21.54 8.48 9.15
CA SER A 158 -22.13 7.36 9.91
C SER A 158 -21.29 6.09 9.77
N ASN A 159 -20.79 5.82 8.56
CA ASN A 159 -19.88 4.69 8.32
C ASN A 159 -18.59 4.83 9.15
N ASN A 160 -17.88 5.95 9.00
CA ASN A 160 -16.60 6.24 9.66
C ASN A 160 -16.68 6.13 11.18
N ARG A 161 -17.68 6.78 11.77
CA ARG A 161 -17.77 6.95 13.23
C ARG A 161 -18.45 5.78 13.94
N ARG A 162 -19.04 4.84 13.20
CA ARG A 162 -19.81 3.70 13.76
C ARG A 162 -19.24 2.37 13.29
N VAL A 163 -19.85 1.75 12.28
CA VAL A 163 -19.51 0.38 11.85
C VAL A 163 -18.03 0.24 11.51
N TRP A 164 -17.42 1.23 10.86
CA TRP A 164 -16.00 1.17 10.52
C TRP A 164 -15.10 1.22 11.75
N ALA A 165 -15.38 2.13 12.70
CA ALA A 165 -14.68 2.19 13.97
C ALA A 165 -14.79 0.87 14.77
N ARG A 166 -15.96 0.23 14.79
CA ARG A 166 -16.14 -1.09 15.43
C ARG A 166 -15.33 -2.19 14.73
N ILE A 167 -15.26 -2.17 13.40
CA ILE A 167 -14.42 -3.09 12.61
C ILE A 167 -12.95 -2.91 12.96
N GLU A 168 -12.45 -1.68 12.99
CA GLU A 168 -11.06 -1.37 13.37
C GLU A 168 -10.75 -1.91 14.78
N GLU A 169 -11.66 -1.73 15.72
CA GLU A 169 -11.51 -2.21 17.08
C GLU A 169 -11.54 -3.74 17.18
N SER A 170 -12.39 -4.41 16.39
CA SER A 170 -12.42 -5.87 16.29
C SER A 170 -11.12 -6.42 15.71
N VAL A 171 -10.54 -5.75 14.72
CA VAL A 171 -9.26 -6.16 14.11
C VAL A 171 -8.10 -5.99 15.09
N ARG A 172 -8.07 -4.89 15.87
CA ARG A 172 -7.10 -4.73 16.96
C ARG A 172 -7.17 -5.87 17.97
N ARG A 173 -8.38 -6.24 18.42
CA ARG A 173 -8.58 -7.40 19.32
C ARG A 173 -8.07 -8.69 18.69
N LEU A 174 -8.36 -8.94 17.42
CA LEU A 174 -7.86 -10.14 16.72
C LEU A 174 -6.33 -10.16 16.64
N ALA A 175 -5.68 -9.02 16.44
CA ALA A 175 -4.21 -8.92 16.44
C ALA A 175 -3.63 -9.22 17.83
N GLU A 176 -4.20 -8.65 18.90
CA GLU A 176 -3.82 -8.94 20.29
C GLU A 176 -3.98 -10.45 20.61
N GLU A 177 -5.14 -11.03 20.31
CA GLU A 177 -5.43 -12.45 20.59
C GLU A 177 -4.65 -13.44 19.69
N SER A 178 -4.11 -12.99 18.54
CA SER A 178 -3.36 -13.86 17.61
C SER A 178 -1.85 -13.65 17.68
N GLY A 179 -1.39 -12.68 18.46
CA GLY A 179 0.00 -12.22 18.50
C GLY A 179 0.31 -11.18 17.43
N ASP A 180 -0.12 -11.41 16.18
CA ASP A 180 0.00 -10.43 15.11
C ASP A 180 -1.10 -10.56 14.02
N ALA A 181 -1.24 -9.48 13.25
CA ALA A 181 -2.09 -9.39 12.07
C ALA A 181 -1.44 -8.53 11.00
N TYR A 182 -1.47 -9.00 9.75
CA TYR A 182 -1.25 -8.15 8.59
C TYR A 182 -2.59 -7.65 8.09
N VAL A 183 -2.69 -6.34 7.88
CA VAL A 183 -3.94 -5.69 7.56
C VAL A 183 -3.76 -4.81 6.33
N VAL A 184 -4.64 -4.99 5.34
CA VAL A 184 -4.69 -4.11 4.17
C VAL A 184 -6.07 -3.48 4.12
N THR A 185 -6.12 -2.16 4.09
CA THR A 185 -7.35 -1.39 4.02
C THR A 185 -7.40 -0.62 2.71
N GLY A 186 -8.57 -0.49 2.08
CA GLY A 186 -8.68 0.40 0.93
C GLY A 186 -10.10 0.68 0.48
N PRO A 187 -10.24 1.59 -0.51
CA PRO A 187 -11.49 1.84 -1.18
C PRO A 187 -11.79 0.82 -2.29
N LEU A 188 -13.08 0.63 -2.56
CA LEU A 188 -13.58 0.08 -3.82
C LEU A 188 -14.34 1.17 -4.57
N PHE A 189 -14.24 1.09 -5.90
CA PHE A 189 -14.96 1.96 -6.82
C PHE A 189 -15.72 1.09 -7.81
N SER A 190 -17.05 1.17 -7.76
CA SER A 190 -17.95 0.35 -8.58
C SER A 190 -18.98 1.22 -9.27
N GLY A 191 -19.30 0.91 -10.53
CA GLY A 191 -20.29 1.66 -11.30
C GLY A 191 -19.65 2.51 -12.40
N ARG A 192 -20.51 3.13 -13.21
CA ARG A 192 -20.09 3.95 -14.36
C ARG A 192 -19.84 5.41 -13.99
N GLU A 193 -20.56 5.91 -13.00
CA GLU A 193 -20.46 7.27 -12.51
C GLU A 193 -19.97 7.23 -11.06
N LEU A 194 -18.82 7.86 -10.83
CA LEU A 194 -18.21 7.96 -9.51
C LEU A 194 -18.25 9.40 -9.06
N GLN A 195 -18.68 9.62 -7.82
CA GLN A 195 -18.70 10.93 -7.22
C GLN A 195 -17.28 11.40 -6.91
N THR A 196 -17.04 12.71 -7.04
CA THR A 196 -15.82 13.36 -6.58
C THR A 196 -16.13 14.54 -5.68
N ILE A 197 -15.18 14.93 -4.82
CA ILE A 197 -15.24 16.14 -3.99
C ILE A 197 -14.09 17.09 -4.31
N GLY A 198 -14.31 18.39 -4.06
CA GLY A 198 -13.29 19.41 -4.17
C GLY A 198 -12.81 19.73 -5.58
N GLU A 199 -11.91 20.69 -5.68
CA GLU A 199 -11.30 21.13 -6.94
C GLU A 199 -10.34 20.08 -7.49
N SER A 200 -9.65 19.33 -6.61
CA SER A 200 -8.77 18.24 -7.00
C SER A 200 -9.53 17.05 -7.60
N ARG A 201 -10.86 17.02 -7.44
CA ARG A 201 -11.75 15.91 -7.83
C ARG A 201 -11.35 14.59 -7.15
N VAL A 202 -11.26 14.62 -5.82
CA VAL A 202 -10.96 13.43 -5.01
C VAL A 202 -12.10 12.44 -5.12
N PHE A 203 -11.80 11.19 -5.49
CA PHE A 203 -12.84 10.18 -5.70
C PHE A 203 -13.46 9.76 -4.37
N VAL A 204 -14.79 9.69 -4.34
CA VAL A 204 -15.55 9.11 -3.24
C VAL A 204 -15.67 7.60 -3.49
N PRO A 205 -15.18 6.74 -2.58
CA PRO A 205 -15.35 5.30 -2.72
C PRO A 205 -16.82 4.91 -2.59
N THR A 206 -17.24 3.88 -3.33
CA THR A 206 -18.57 3.29 -3.17
C THR A 206 -18.60 2.35 -1.97
N GLN A 207 -17.49 1.68 -1.69
CA GLN A 207 -17.34 0.77 -0.55
C GLN A 207 -15.93 0.89 0.02
N LEU A 208 -15.76 0.41 1.25
CA LEU A 208 -14.47 0.25 1.90
C LEU A 208 -14.27 -1.24 2.19
N TYR A 209 -13.01 -1.67 2.13
CA TYR A 209 -12.65 -3.04 2.49
C TYR A 209 -11.49 -3.05 3.48
N LYS A 210 -11.41 -4.14 4.25
CA LYS A 210 -10.22 -4.52 5.00
C LYS A 210 -9.93 -6.01 4.80
N VAL A 211 -8.71 -6.35 4.41
CA VAL A 211 -8.16 -7.71 4.39
C VAL A 211 -7.37 -7.91 5.67
N VAL A 212 -7.61 -9.03 6.34
CA VAL A 212 -6.91 -9.39 7.56
C VAL A 212 -6.30 -10.77 7.36
N TYR A 213 -5.00 -10.87 7.59
CA TYR A 213 -4.28 -12.14 7.66
C TYR A 213 -3.69 -12.31 9.05
N LEU A 214 -4.05 -13.43 9.70
CA LEU A 214 -3.59 -13.84 11.02
C LEU A 214 -2.67 -15.05 10.85
N PRO A 215 -1.33 -14.87 10.84
CA PRO A 215 -0.37 -15.94 10.57
C PRO A 215 -0.51 -17.11 11.54
N ALA A 216 -0.56 -16.83 12.85
CA ALA A 216 -0.67 -17.85 13.90
C ALA A 216 -1.92 -18.72 13.76
N ARG A 217 -3.03 -18.12 13.30
CA ARG A 217 -4.31 -18.83 13.09
C ARG A 217 -4.44 -19.46 11.71
N LYS A 218 -3.47 -19.26 10.81
CA LYS A 218 -3.54 -19.65 9.38
C LYS A 218 -4.89 -19.26 8.78
N LEU A 219 -5.29 -18.01 9.00
CA LEU A 219 -6.60 -17.49 8.63
C LEU A 219 -6.44 -16.17 7.89
N ALA A 220 -7.09 -16.06 6.73
CA ALA A 220 -7.24 -14.82 5.99
C ALA A 220 -8.71 -14.61 5.64
N PHE A 221 -9.17 -13.38 5.73
CA PHE A 221 -10.52 -12.99 5.34
C PHE A 221 -10.54 -11.52 4.94
N SER A 222 -11.67 -11.08 4.40
CA SER A 222 -11.93 -9.67 4.16
C SER A 222 -13.31 -9.26 4.66
N VAL A 223 -13.44 -7.99 5.01
CA VAL A 223 -14.71 -7.34 5.33
C VAL A 223 -14.93 -6.20 4.34
N VAL A 224 -16.17 -6.04 3.88
CA VAL A 224 -16.57 -4.98 2.95
C VAL A 224 -17.78 -4.24 3.53
N VAL A 225 -17.78 -2.92 3.42
CA VAL A 225 -18.84 -2.03 3.92
C VAL A 225 -19.17 -0.98 2.86
N ASP A 226 -20.45 -0.78 2.57
CA ASP A 226 -20.87 0.31 1.69
C ASP A 226 -20.56 1.67 2.33
N ASN A 227 -20.05 2.61 1.54
CA ASN A 227 -19.71 3.97 2.00
C ASN A 227 -20.95 4.87 2.10
N THR A 228 -21.96 4.40 2.83
CA THR A 228 -23.25 5.04 3.03
C THR A 228 -23.59 5.10 4.52
N ALA A 229 -24.74 5.67 4.88
CA ALA A 229 -25.22 5.61 6.25
C ALA A 229 -25.77 4.21 6.56
N THR A 230 -24.88 3.32 6.99
CA THR A 230 -25.19 1.91 7.28
C THR A 230 -24.47 1.43 8.55
N ASP A 231 -25.07 0.43 9.20
CA ASP A 231 -24.42 -0.39 10.23
C ASP A 231 -24.11 -1.81 9.73
N ALA A 232 -24.49 -2.14 8.49
CA ALA A 232 -24.27 -3.45 7.90
C ALA A 232 -22.88 -3.58 7.29
N TYR A 233 -22.27 -4.76 7.44
CA TYR A 233 -21.03 -5.16 6.78
C TYR A 233 -21.18 -6.57 6.22
N THR A 234 -20.31 -6.93 5.27
CA THR A 234 -20.29 -8.27 4.68
C THR A 234 -18.90 -8.88 4.82
N MET A 235 -18.85 -10.11 5.34
CA MET A 235 -17.64 -10.92 5.28
C MET A 235 -17.46 -11.51 3.88
N LYS A 236 -16.25 -11.46 3.36
CA LYS A 236 -15.84 -11.97 2.04
C LYS A 236 -14.54 -12.77 2.18
N THR A 237 -14.36 -13.74 1.31
CA THR A 237 -13.07 -14.39 1.10
C THR A 237 -12.07 -13.39 0.49
N VAL A 238 -10.77 -13.62 0.64
CA VAL A 238 -9.76 -12.77 -0.02
C VAL A 238 -9.91 -12.84 -1.53
N ARG A 239 -10.26 -14.02 -2.09
CA ARG A 239 -10.44 -14.22 -3.53
C ARG A 239 -11.61 -13.42 -4.12
N GLU A 240 -12.73 -13.35 -3.39
CA GLU A 240 -13.85 -12.47 -3.78
C GLU A 240 -13.39 -11.02 -3.85
N LEU A 241 -12.63 -10.56 -2.86
CA LEU A 241 -12.12 -9.19 -2.85
C LEU A 241 -11.09 -8.94 -3.97
N GLU A 242 -10.20 -9.88 -4.27
CA GLU A 242 -9.28 -9.77 -5.43
C GLU A 242 -10.07 -9.52 -6.73
N THR A 243 -11.18 -10.25 -6.89
CA THR A 243 -12.09 -10.09 -8.04
C THR A 243 -12.78 -8.72 -8.05
N MET A 244 -13.25 -8.25 -6.89
CA MET A 244 -13.95 -6.97 -6.76
C MET A 244 -13.03 -5.75 -6.93
N SER A 245 -11.81 -5.83 -6.43
CA SER A 245 -10.87 -4.70 -6.35
C SER A 245 -9.91 -4.60 -7.54
N GLY A 246 -9.68 -5.72 -8.25
CA GLY A 246 -8.59 -5.81 -9.22
C GLY A 246 -7.21 -5.75 -8.57
N LEU A 247 -7.12 -6.01 -7.25
CA LEU A 247 -5.87 -6.21 -6.51
C LEU A 247 -5.58 -7.71 -6.39
N GLN A 248 -4.31 -8.05 -6.17
CA GLN A 248 -3.91 -9.38 -5.73
C GLN A 248 -3.09 -9.28 -4.45
N PHE A 249 -3.20 -10.27 -3.58
CA PHE A 249 -2.51 -10.32 -2.28
C PHE A 249 -1.48 -11.46 -2.27
N PRO A 250 -0.32 -11.27 -2.92
CA PRO A 250 0.68 -12.34 -3.10
C PRO A 250 1.41 -12.75 -1.80
N GLY A 251 1.34 -11.92 -0.76
CA GLY A 251 1.86 -12.27 0.57
C GLY A 251 1.01 -13.31 1.30
N ILE A 252 -0.29 -13.38 1.01
CA ILE A 252 -1.22 -14.30 1.67
C ILE A 252 -1.15 -15.68 0.98
N PRO A 253 -0.92 -16.78 1.71
CA PRO A 253 -0.92 -18.11 1.13
C PRO A 253 -2.23 -18.43 0.40
N ASP A 254 -2.16 -18.92 -0.84
CA ASP A 254 -3.35 -19.12 -1.69
C ASP A 254 -4.38 -20.08 -1.07
N ALA A 255 -3.93 -21.11 -0.34
CA ALA A 255 -4.82 -22.04 0.37
C ALA A 255 -5.68 -21.38 1.45
N LEU A 256 -5.37 -20.15 1.85
CA LEU A 256 -6.13 -19.39 2.85
C LEU A 256 -7.11 -18.41 2.22
N LYS A 257 -6.99 -18.11 0.92
CA LYS A 257 -7.75 -17.04 0.27
C LYS A 257 -9.23 -17.33 0.09
N ASP A 258 -9.63 -18.60 0.18
CA ASP A 258 -11.01 -19.08 0.04
C ASP A 258 -11.72 -19.30 1.38
N LYS A 259 -11.04 -19.02 2.51
CA LYS A 259 -11.65 -19.15 3.83
C LYS A 259 -12.67 -18.03 4.09
N ARG A 260 -13.82 -18.41 4.65
CA ARG A 260 -14.88 -17.50 5.11
C ARG A 260 -15.06 -17.64 6.62
N ILE A 261 -15.28 -16.51 7.31
CA ILE A 261 -15.64 -16.49 8.73
C ILE A 261 -17.06 -15.94 8.92
N GLY A 262 -17.70 -16.31 10.03
CA GLY A 262 -19.11 -15.97 10.28
C GLY A 262 -19.37 -14.49 10.57
N GLY A 263 -18.38 -13.74 11.05
CA GLY A 263 -18.52 -12.33 11.40
C GLY A 263 -17.38 -11.82 12.29
N LEU A 264 -17.46 -10.54 12.66
CA LEU A 264 -16.53 -9.89 13.58
C LEU A 264 -17.21 -9.68 14.93
N LYS A 265 -16.59 -10.16 16.01
CA LYS A 265 -17.12 -10.02 17.36
C LYS A 265 -17.14 -8.55 17.77
N GLY A 266 -18.32 -8.04 18.14
CA GLY A 266 -18.50 -6.67 18.62
C GLY A 266 -18.67 -5.61 17.52
N VAL A 267 -19.06 -6.02 16.31
CA VAL A 267 -19.38 -5.13 15.17
C VAL A 267 -20.85 -5.22 14.85
#